data_AF-A0A955S085-F1
#
_entry.id   AF-A0A955S085-F1
#
_cell.length_a   1.000
_cell.length_b   1.000
_cell.length_c   1.000
_cell.angle_alpha   90.00
_cell.angle_beta   90.00
_cell.angle_gamma   90.00
#
_symmetry.space_group_name_H-M   'P 1'
#
loop_
_entity.id
_entity.type
_entity.pdbx_description
1 polymer ?
#
loop_
_entity_poly.entity_id
_entity_poly.type
_entity_poly.pdbx_seq_one_letter_code
_entity_poly.pdbx_strand_id
1 'polypeptide(L)'
;EAIMNLIKFCKIMLFITILSLVYIHLQMKIIDLAYTGRSKEIKINSLLEENSFVKYKILALKSASSLGVQMLAEQSHLQFASPEDIVQIELEQTEINETALDQTPEEERFPLLSLLSFGKRAEAHSR
;
A
#
# COMPACT_ATOMS: atom_id res chain seq x y z
N GLU A 1 41.70 -63.95 16.64
CA GLU A 1 41.40 -62.50 16.84
C GLU A 1 40.85 -61.78 15.60
N ALA A 2 41.31 -62.06 14.38
CA ALA A 2 40.87 -61.37 13.17
C ALA A 2 39.35 -61.34 12.92
N ILE A 3 38.63 -62.45 13.19
CA ILE A 3 37.18 -62.56 13.02
C ILE A 3 36.43 -61.59 13.96
N MET A 4 36.90 -61.41 15.18
CA MET A 4 36.27 -60.53 16.17
C MET A 4 36.43 -59.05 15.79
N ASN A 5 37.52 -58.69 15.12
CA ASN A 5 37.75 -57.33 14.63
C ASN A 5 36.92 -57.02 13.37
N LEU A 6 36.73 -58.00 12.49
CA LEU A 6 35.90 -57.85 11.29
C LEU A 6 34.41 -57.62 11.65
N ILE A 7 33.89 -58.35 12.64
CA ILE A 7 32.50 -58.17 13.10
C ILE A 7 32.30 -56.79 13.73
N LYS A 8 33.28 -56.29 14.51
CA LYS A 8 33.25 -54.93 15.06
C LYS A 8 33.25 -53.88 13.96
N PHE A 9 34.08 -54.04 12.93
CA PHE A 9 34.13 -53.13 11.78
C PHE A 9 32.80 -53.12 11.00
N CYS A 10 32.21 -54.30 10.74
CA CYS A 10 30.93 -54.41 10.06
C CYS A 10 29.79 -53.74 10.84
N LYS A 11 29.78 -53.88 12.17
CA LYS A 11 28.83 -53.18 13.05
C LYS A 11 28.97 -51.66 12.96
N ILE A 12 30.20 -51.14 12.99
CA ILE A 12 30.44 -49.69 12.90
C ILE A 12 30.02 -49.15 11.54
N MET A 13 30.35 -49.87 10.46
CA MET A 13 29.99 -49.47 9.10
C MET A 13 28.47 -49.41 8.95
N LEU A 14 27.75 -50.43 9.41
CA LEU A 14 26.28 -50.48 9.40
C LEU A 14 25.68 -49.34 10.25
N PHE A 15 26.24 -49.06 11.42
CA PHE A 15 25.81 -47.94 12.26
C PHE A 15 25.96 -46.59 11.56
N ILE A 16 27.11 -46.35 10.91
CA ILE A 16 27.36 -45.12 10.14
C ILE A 16 26.38 -45.02 8.96
N THR A 17 26.11 -46.12 8.27
CA THR A 17 25.14 -46.13 7.16
C THR A 17 23.73 -45.76 7.63
N ILE A 18 23.26 -46.31 8.76
CA ILE A 18 21.96 -45.95 9.33
C ILE A 18 21.97 -44.47 9.74
N LEU A 19 23.03 -43.99 10.39
CA LEU A 19 23.14 -42.59 10.80
C LEU A 19 23.08 -41.65 9.58
N SER A 20 23.77 -42.01 8.50
CA SER A 20 23.77 -41.25 7.25
C SER A 20 22.38 -41.21 6.61
N LEU A 21 21.67 -42.34 6.60
CA LEU A 21 20.31 -42.42 6.08
C LEU A 21 19.33 -41.55 6.88
N VAL A 22 19.42 -41.58 8.21
CA VAL A 22 18.62 -40.73 9.11
C VAL A 22 18.93 -39.25 8.88
N TYR A 23 20.20 -38.91 8.72
CA TYR A 23 20.63 -37.54 8.47
C TYR A 23 20.03 -36.98 7.17
N ILE A 24 20.14 -37.74 6.07
CA ILE A 24 19.58 -37.32 4.78
C ILE A 24 18.05 -37.19 4.87
N HIS A 25 17.38 -38.13 5.53
CA HIS A 25 15.93 -38.06 5.73
C HIS A 25 15.52 -36.80 6.50
N LEU A 26 16.26 -36.43 7.54
CA LEU A 26 16.00 -35.23 8.32
C LEU A 26 16.21 -33.96 7.50
N GLN A 27 17.31 -33.89 6.72
CA GLN A 27 17.57 -32.78 5.81
C GLN A 27 16.45 -32.61 4.78
N MET A 28 15.96 -33.71 4.20
CA MET A 28 14.83 -33.68 3.28
C MET A 28 13.57 -33.10 3.93
N LYS A 29 13.27 -33.48 5.17
CA LYS A 29 12.11 -32.95 5.90
C LYS A 29 12.21 -31.47 6.22
N ILE A 30 13.40 -30.96 6.55
CA ILE A 30 13.62 -29.53 6.79
C ILE A 30 13.33 -28.73 5.51
N ILE A 31 13.82 -29.22 4.37
CA ILE A 31 13.61 -28.59 3.08
C ILE A 31 12.11 -28.59 2.72
N ASP A 32 11.44 -29.73 2.85
CA ASP A 32 10.01 -29.84 2.57
C ASP A 32 9.15 -28.91 3.45
N LEU A 33 9.52 -28.79 4.72
CA LEU A 33 8.87 -27.86 5.64
C LEU A 33 9.06 -26.39 5.22
N ALA A 34 10.27 -26.02 4.77
CA ALA A 34 10.55 -24.69 4.27
C ALA A 34 9.77 -24.38 2.98
N TYR A 35 9.67 -25.34 2.05
CA TYR A 35 8.86 -25.18 0.83
C TYR A 35 7.36 -25.05 1.14
N THR A 36 6.86 -25.86 2.07
CA THR A 36 5.47 -25.77 2.53
C THR A 36 5.17 -24.42 3.18
N GLY A 37 6.10 -23.91 4.00
CA GLY A 37 6.01 -22.56 4.58
C GLY A 37 5.96 -21.48 3.50
N ARG A 38 6.90 -21.52 2.56
CA ARG A 38 6.97 -20.56 1.44
C ARG A 38 5.72 -20.58 0.57
N SER A 39 5.16 -21.76 0.30
CA SER A 39 3.91 -21.89 -0.47
C SER A 39 2.74 -21.19 0.23
N LYS A 40 2.64 -21.33 1.55
CA LYS A 40 1.62 -20.62 2.34
C LYS A 40 1.85 -19.11 2.33
N GLU A 41 3.08 -18.65 2.48
CA GLU A 41 3.42 -17.22 2.43
C GLU A 41 3.07 -16.59 1.07
N ILE A 42 3.36 -17.27 -0.04
CA ILE A 42 2.98 -16.80 -1.38
C ILE A 42 1.46 -16.61 -1.47
N LYS A 43 0.68 -17.58 -0.96
CA LYS A 43 -0.79 -17.50 -0.98
C LYS A 43 -1.32 -16.38 -0.08
N ILE A 44 -0.70 -16.15 1.07
CA ILE A 44 -1.08 -15.04 1.97
C ILE A 44 -0.78 -13.70 1.31
N ASN A 45 0.40 -13.57 0.70
CA ASN A 45 0.80 -12.33 0.01
C ASN A 45 -0.09 -12.05 -1.20
N SER A 46 -0.48 -13.06 -1.98
CA SER A 46 -1.41 -12.86 -3.10
C SER A 46 -2.78 -12.38 -2.62
N LEU A 47 -3.29 -12.94 -1.51
CA LEU A 47 -4.56 -12.50 -0.91
C LEU A 47 -4.46 -11.07 -0.35
N LEU A 48 -3.31 -10.71 0.24
CA LEU A 48 -3.06 -9.36 0.76
C LEU A 48 -3.00 -8.32 -0.36
N GLU A 49 -2.35 -8.67 -1.47
CA GLU A 49 -2.26 -7.83 -2.67
C GLU A 49 -3.64 -7.62 -3.30
N GLU A 50 -4.42 -8.69 -3.47
CA GLU A 50 -5.79 -8.61 -3.98
C GLU A 50 -6.68 -7.76 -3.07
N ASN A 51 -6.58 -7.95 -1.75
CA ASN A 51 -7.33 -7.14 -0.79
C ASN A 51 -6.93 -5.66 -0.86
N SER A 52 -5.64 -5.37 -0.98
CA SER A 52 -5.13 -4.00 -1.11
C SER A 52 -5.64 -3.35 -2.40
N PHE A 53 -5.66 -4.09 -3.51
CA PHE A 53 -6.22 -3.62 -4.77
C PHE A 53 -7.73 -3.33 -4.67
N VAL A 54 -8.50 -4.22 -4.05
CA VAL A 54 -9.94 -4.02 -3.80
C VAL A 54 -10.16 -2.80 -2.92
N LYS A 55 -9.38 -2.64 -1.84
CA LYS A 55 -9.45 -1.48 -0.95
C LYS A 55 -9.15 -0.18 -1.68
N TYR A 56 -8.14 -0.17 -2.55
CA TYR A 56 -7.84 0.98 -3.39
C TYR A 56 -8.99 1.30 -4.34
N LYS A 57 -9.57 0.29 -5.00
CA LYS A 57 -10.76 0.49 -5.85
C LYS A 57 -11.94 1.07 -5.08
N ILE A 58 -12.22 0.56 -3.89
CA ILE A 58 -13.28 1.09 -3.03
C ILE A 58 -13.01 2.54 -2.66
N LEU A 59 -11.76 2.88 -2.30
CA LEU A 59 -11.38 4.26 -2.00
C LEU A 59 -11.48 5.18 -3.21
N ALA A 60 -11.09 4.70 -4.40
CA ALA A 60 -11.23 5.43 -5.65
C ALA A 60 -12.72 5.72 -5.94
N LEU A 61 -13.57 4.68 -5.92
CA LEU A 61 -15.03 4.78 -6.08
C LEU A 61 -15.68 5.69 -5.03
N LYS A 62 -15.20 5.64 -3.78
CA LYS A 62 -15.67 6.53 -2.70
C LYS A 62 -15.23 7.98 -2.91
N SER A 63 -14.14 8.21 -3.63
CA SER A 63 -13.68 9.58 -3.87
C SER A 63 -14.65 10.28 -4.81
N ALA A 64 -15.19 11.42 -4.35
CA ALA A 64 -16.11 12.24 -5.15
C ALA A 64 -15.47 12.70 -6.48
N SER A 65 -14.14 12.74 -6.56
CA SER A 65 -13.39 13.04 -7.78
C SER A 65 -13.54 11.94 -8.83
N SER A 66 -13.35 10.66 -8.47
CA SER A 66 -13.56 9.55 -9.41
C SER A 66 -15.04 9.36 -9.75
N LEU A 67 -15.95 9.57 -8.80
CA LEU A 67 -17.39 9.52 -9.07
C LEU A 67 -17.80 10.63 -10.05
N GLY A 68 -17.30 11.85 -9.84
CA GLY A 68 -17.51 12.97 -10.75
C GLY A 68 -17.00 12.67 -12.15
N VAL A 69 -15.73 12.26 -12.30
CA VAL A 69 -15.15 11.92 -13.60
C VAL A 69 -15.90 10.77 -14.28
N GLN A 70 -16.30 9.74 -13.54
CA GLN A 70 -17.04 8.61 -14.10
C GLN A 70 -18.48 9.00 -14.51
N MET A 71 -19.18 9.83 -13.72
CA MET A 71 -20.50 10.35 -14.08
C MET A 71 -20.47 11.38 -15.21
N LEU A 72 -19.37 12.12 -15.38
CA LEU A 72 -19.14 13.00 -16.53
C LEU A 72 -18.76 12.19 -17.80
N ALA A 73 -18.13 11.02 -17.65
CA ALA A 73 -17.67 10.18 -18.76
C ALA A 73 -18.74 9.19 -19.26
N GLU A 74 -19.56 8.63 -18.37
CA GLU A 74 -20.82 8.00 -18.76
C GLU A 74 -21.75 9.08 -19.30
N GLN A 75 -22.50 8.78 -20.36
CA GLN A 75 -23.51 9.67 -20.95
C GLN A 75 -24.68 9.86 -19.98
N SER A 76 -24.42 10.46 -18.82
CA SER A 76 -25.41 10.74 -17.81
C SER A 76 -26.18 11.99 -18.22
N HIS A 77 -27.50 11.94 -18.06
CA HIS A 77 -28.42 13.06 -18.27
C HIS A 77 -28.29 14.15 -17.18
N LEU A 78 -27.10 14.32 -16.60
CA LEU A 78 -26.86 15.35 -15.59
C LEU A 78 -26.74 16.71 -16.26
N GLN A 79 -27.73 17.58 -16.03
CA GLN A 79 -27.66 18.99 -16.36
C GLN A 79 -26.77 19.69 -15.34
N PHE A 80 -25.57 20.10 -15.78
CA PHE A 80 -24.76 21.05 -15.03
C PHE A 80 -25.37 22.44 -15.21
N ALA A 81 -25.46 23.22 -14.13
CA ALA A 81 -25.95 24.59 -14.19
C ALA A 81 -25.03 25.41 -15.11
N SER A 82 -25.62 26.04 -16.13
CA SER A 82 -24.90 26.96 -16.99
C SER A 82 -24.61 28.25 -16.22
N PRO A 83 -23.60 29.04 -16.64
CA PRO A 83 -23.33 30.36 -16.03
C PRO A 83 -24.55 31.28 -16.02
N GLU A 84 -25.49 31.07 -16.95
CA GLU A 84 -26.77 31.79 -17.01
C GLU A 84 -27.77 31.42 -15.90
N ASP A 85 -27.65 30.22 -15.31
CA ASP A 85 -28.50 29.72 -14.23
C ASP A 85 -27.96 30.07 -12.83
N ILE A 86 -26.77 30.68 -12.76
CA ILE A 86 -26.12 31.07 -11.52
C ILE A 86 -26.52 32.50 -11.19
N VAL A 87 -27.46 32.66 -10.25
CA VAL A 87 -27.82 33.96 -9.70
C VAL A 87 -26.78 34.37 -8.66
N GLN A 88 -25.88 35.28 -9.03
CA GLN A 88 -24.95 35.90 -8.11
C GLN A 88 -25.68 36.96 -7.28
N ILE A 89 -26.01 36.61 -6.04
CA ILE A 89 -26.63 37.56 -5.10
C ILE A 89 -25.49 38.39 -4.50
N GLU A 90 -25.33 39.62 -4.97
CA GLU A 90 -24.54 40.62 -4.28
C GLU A 90 -25.29 41.01 -3.00
N LEU A 91 -24.85 40.45 -1.87
CA LEU A 91 -25.25 40.96 -0.57
C LEU A 91 -24.64 42.35 -0.42
N GLU A 92 -25.50 43.36 -0.42
CA GLU A 92 -25.15 44.73 -0.04
C GLU A 92 -24.47 44.63 1.34
N GLN A 93 -23.21 45.06 1.41
CA GLN A 93 -22.42 45.05 2.64
C GLN A 93 -23.12 45.96 3.64
N THR A 94 -24.05 45.39 4.40
CA THR A 94 -24.44 45.97 5.67
C THR A 94 -23.18 45.91 6.50
N GLU A 95 -22.61 47.09 6.75
CA GLU A 95 -21.43 47.31 7.58
C GLU A 95 -21.64 46.62 8.93
N ILE A 96 -21.26 45.35 9.01
CA ILE A 96 -20.93 44.71 10.27
C ILE A 96 -19.62 45.37 10.64
N ASN A 97 -19.67 46.28 11.60
CA ASN A 97 -18.51 46.75 12.34
C ASN A 97 -17.80 45.53 12.97
N GLU A 98 -16.96 44.84 12.19
CA GLU A 98 -15.91 43.98 12.71
C GLU A 98 -14.78 44.89 13.17
N THR A 99 -15.02 45.50 14.32
CA THR A 99 -13.94 46.03 15.13
C THR A 99 -13.14 44.82 15.62
N ALA A 100 -11.90 44.73 15.13
CA ALA A 100 -10.85 43.80 15.57
C ALA A 100 -11.11 42.31 15.32
N LEU A 101 -10.54 41.80 14.22
CA LEU A 101 -9.70 40.59 14.24
C LEU A 101 -8.84 40.56 12.96
N ASP A 102 -8.05 41.62 12.76
CA ASP A 102 -6.82 41.53 11.97
C ASP A 102 -5.79 40.79 12.83
N GLN A 103 -5.99 39.48 12.97
CA GLN A 103 -5.01 38.53 13.45
C GLN A 103 -4.83 37.51 12.34
N THR A 104 -3.97 37.87 11.40
CA THR A 104 -3.08 36.89 10.78
C THR A 104 -2.61 35.95 11.89
N PRO A 105 -2.94 34.64 11.90
CA PRO A 105 -2.19 33.74 12.74
C PRO A 105 -0.76 33.86 12.24
N GLU A 106 0.17 34.27 13.11
CA GLU A 106 1.57 33.98 12.86
C GLU A 106 1.66 32.45 12.73
N GLU A 107 1.61 31.97 11.49
CA GLU A 107 1.96 30.60 11.14
C GLU A 107 3.41 30.44 11.59
N GLU A 108 3.61 29.71 12.69
CA GLU A 108 4.90 29.12 13.02
C GLU A 108 5.37 28.38 11.77
N ARG A 109 6.31 29.00 11.07
CA ARG A 109 6.93 28.45 9.87
C ARG A 109 7.76 27.25 10.31
N PHE A 110 7.14 26.08 10.41
CA PHE A 110 7.86 24.82 10.49
C PHE A 110 8.60 24.66 9.16
N PRO A 111 9.96 24.68 9.14
CA PRO A 111 10.73 24.68 7.90
C PRO A 111 10.44 23.46 7.03
N LEU A 112 9.94 22.37 7.62
CA LEU A 112 9.59 21.13 6.93
C LEU A 112 8.28 21.20 6.13
N LEU A 113 7.35 22.13 6.44
CA LEU A 113 6.09 22.27 5.69
C LEU A 113 6.25 23.09 4.40
N SER A 114 7.38 23.77 4.22
CA SER A 114 7.73 24.48 2.98
C SER A 114 8.03 23.54 1.80
N LEU A 115 8.34 22.26 2.06
CA LEU A 115 8.57 21.25 1.01
C LEU A 115 7.27 20.76 0.34
N LEU A 116 6.12 20.96 0.99
CA LEU A 116 4.81 20.51 0.49
C LEU A 116 4.06 21.61 -0.28
N SER A 117 4.60 22.82 -0.38
CA SER A 117 3.99 23.92 -1.16
C SER A 117 4.37 23.91 -2.65
N PHE A 118 5.01 22.84 -3.14
CA PHE A 118 5.25 22.63 -4.56
C PHE A 118 3.93 22.42 -5.31
N GLY A 119 3.41 23.48 -5.94
CA GLY A 119 2.31 23.30 -6.89
C GLY A 119 1.50 24.52 -7.31
N LYS A 120 1.86 25.75 -6.94
CA LYS A 120 1.18 26.93 -7.50
C LYS A 120 2.17 27.98 -7.99
N ARG A 121 2.03 28.30 -9.29
CA ARG A 121 2.64 29.39 -10.08
C ARG A 121 3.93 29.08 -10.85
N ALA A 122 3.74 28.44 -12.00
CA ALA A 122 4.42 28.86 -13.22
C ALA A 122 3.32 29.39 -14.17
N GLU A 123 2.89 30.63 -13.94
CA GLU A 123 2.05 31.37 -14.89
C GLU A 123 2.98 31.83 -16.01
N ALA A 124 2.76 31.30 -17.22
CA ALA A 124 3.52 31.64 -18.41
C ALA A 124 3.22 33.09 -18.82
N HIS A 125 4.17 34.00 -18.61
CA HIS A 125 4.15 35.28 -19.31
C HIS A 125 4.93 35.12 -20.62
N SER A 126 4.19 34.86 -21.70
CA SER A 126 4.67 35.11 -23.07
C SER A 126 4.60 36.62 -23.32
N ARG A 127 5.75 37.25 -23.54
CA ARG A 127 5.84 38.48 -24.31
C ARG A 127 7.18 38.58 -25.02
#